data_AF-A0A3M7M859-F1
#
_entry.id   AF-A0A3M7M859-F1
#
_cell.length_a   1.000
_cell.length_b   1.000
_cell.length_c   1.000
_cell.angle_alpha   90.00
_cell.angle_beta   90.00
_cell.angle_gamma   90.00
#
_symmetry.space_group_name_H-M   'P 1'
#
loop_
_entity.id
_entity.type
_entity.pdbx_description
1 polymer ?
#
loop_
_entity_poly.entity_id
_entity_poly.type
_entity_poly.pdbx_seq_one_letter_code
_entity_poly.pdbx_strand_id
1 'polypeptide(L)'
;MSNRTSDLSTASVQPTIGEEMLIYQHLLVTEPQGAETLLAHIKTRLRTEPVTEIDVQTIWHVAPVPDMLDALVGNLVKFDVLNMQPTGGYIHLFIETEMLQMHERGQQQLIAMFEKHQCAYHVPKVSKLKDHLYRPIRGACSRVKHSAEKRAKDLVVRAVLLPHIRKL
;
A
#
# COMPACT_ATOMS: atom_id res chain seq x y z
N MET A 1 -27.48 -28.68 -43.39
CA MET A 1 -26.78 -27.39 -43.29
C MET A 1 -27.22 -26.75 -41.98
N SER A 2 -26.40 -26.85 -40.93
CA SER A 2 -26.72 -26.30 -39.61
C SER A 2 -26.03 -24.95 -39.44
N ASN A 3 -26.82 -23.89 -39.37
CA ASN A 3 -26.37 -22.55 -39.03
C ASN A 3 -26.02 -22.51 -37.54
N ARG A 4 -24.72 -22.55 -37.20
CA ARG A 4 -24.24 -22.06 -35.91
C ARG A 4 -24.14 -20.55 -35.98
N THR A 5 -25.12 -19.86 -35.42
CA THR A 5 -24.97 -18.47 -35.02
C THR A 5 -24.01 -18.45 -33.84
N SER A 6 -22.76 -18.07 -34.10
CA SER A 6 -21.78 -17.79 -33.07
C SER A 6 -22.15 -16.48 -32.40
N ASP A 7 -22.75 -16.56 -31.22
CA ASP A 7 -22.89 -15.43 -30.30
C ASP A 7 -21.49 -15.02 -29.81
N LEU A 8 -20.80 -14.17 -30.59
CA LEU A 8 -19.71 -13.37 -30.08
C LEU A 8 -20.30 -12.31 -29.15
N SER A 9 -20.45 -12.67 -27.88
CA SER A 9 -20.56 -11.69 -26.81
C SER A 9 -19.29 -10.85 -26.79
N THR A 10 -19.32 -9.69 -27.46
CA THR A 10 -18.32 -8.63 -27.31
C THR A 10 -18.48 -8.02 -25.92
N ALA A 11 -18.05 -8.75 -24.90
CA ALA A 11 -17.75 -8.15 -23.62
C ALA A 11 -16.64 -7.12 -23.89
N SER A 12 -16.97 -5.84 -23.78
CA SER A 12 -15.97 -4.77 -23.77
C SER A 12 -14.99 -5.10 -22.65
N VAL A 13 -13.79 -5.57 -23.04
CA VAL A 13 -12.69 -5.76 -22.10
C VAL A 13 -12.29 -4.36 -21.67
N GLN A 14 -12.62 -4.00 -20.43
CA GLN A 14 -12.14 -2.74 -19.87
C GLN A 14 -10.60 -2.78 -19.86
N PRO A 15 -9.95 -1.69 -20.28
CA PRO A 15 -8.49 -1.63 -20.26
C PRO A 15 -7.96 -1.78 -18.82
N THR A 16 -6.77 -2.35 -18.69
CA THR A 16 -6.10 -2.42 -17.39
C THR A 16 -5.65 -1.02 -16.93
N ILE A 17 -5.32 -0.88 -15.65
CA ILE A 17 -4.82 0.40 -15.13
C ILE A 17 -3.50 0.78 -15.83
N GLY A 18 -2.64 -0.19 -16.13
CA GLY A 18 -1.40 0.00 -16.89
C GLY A 18 -1.66 0.46 -18.33
N GLU A 19 -2.63 -0.14 -19.03
CA GLU A 19 -3.00 0.30 -20.38
C GLU A 19 -3.51 1.75 -20.39
N GLU A 20 -4.34 2.13 -19.41
CA GLU A 20 -4.78 3.52 -19.26
C GLU A 20 -3.62 4.47 -18.94
N MET A 21 -2.62 4.04 -18.18
CA MET A 21 -1.42 4.85 -17.94
C MET A 21 -0.61 5.11 -19.22
N LEU A 22 -0.51 4.13 -20.12
CA LEU A 22 0.14 4.32 -21.42
C LEU A 22 -0.64 5.31 -22.30
N ILE A 23 -1.97 5.22 -22.28
CA ILE A 23 -2.84 6.20 -22.97
C ILE A 23 -2.63 7.59 -22.37
N TYR A 24 -2.60 7.71 -21.04
CA TYR A 24 -2.32 8.96 -20.34
C TYR A 24 -0.99 9.58 -20.79
N GLN A 25 0.07 8.79 -20.91
CA GLN A 25 1.37 9.27 -21.39
C GLN A 25 1.29 9.87 -22.80
N HIS A 26 0.51 9.24 -23.68
CA HIS A 26 0.29 9.75 -25.03
C HIS A 26 -0.54 11.05 -25.05
N LEU A 27 -1.58 11.11 -24.22
CA LEU A 27 -2.45 12.28 -24.11
C LEU A 27 -1.76 13.49 -23.49
N LEU A 28 -0.77 13.29 -22.61
CA LEU A 28 0.00 14.39 -22.03
C LEU A 28 0.59 15.34 -23.09
N VAL A 29 0.96 14.81 -24.25
CA VAL A 29 1.56 15.58 -25.35
C VAL A 29 0.51 16.11 -26.32
N THR A 30 -0.58 15.36 -26.53
CA THR A 30 -1.54 15.60 -27.62
C THR A 30 -2.81 16.31 -27.15
N GLU A 31 -3.29 16.01 -25.94
CA GLU A 31 -4.52 16.56 -25.37
C GLU A 31 -4.43 16.65 -23.83
N PRO A 32 -3.80 17.71 -23.28
CA PRO A 32 -3.52 17.81 -21.85
C PRO A 32 -4.77 17.76 -20.94
N GLN A 33 -5.89 18.33 -21.39
CA GLN A 33 -7.15 18.29 -20.63
C GLN A 33 -7.74 16.86 -20.55
N GLY A 34 -7.63 16.10 -21.64
CA GLY A 34 -7.99 14.67 -21.67
C GLY A 34 -7.08 13.86 -20.74
N ALA A 35 -5.78 14.17 -20.73
CA ALA A 35 -4.82 13.52 -19.85
C ALA A 35 -5.13 13.74 -18.36
N GLU A 36 -5.51 14.95 -17.95
CA GLU A 36 -5.89 15.25 -16.57
C GLU A 36 -7.13 14.45 -16.13
N THR A 37 -8.13 14.38 -17.01
CA THR A 37 -9.36 13.61 -16.76
C THR A 37 -9.07 12.13 -16.62
N LEU A 38 -8.22 11.58 -17.50
CA LEU A 38 -7.81 10.18 -17.45
C LEU A 38 -6.96 9.88 -16.20
N LEU A 39 -6.08 10.81 -15.79
CA LEU A 39 -5.30 10.66 -14.56
C LEU A 39 -6.18 10.59 -13.32
N ALA A 40 -7.24 11.42 -13.26
CA ALA A 40 -8.21 11.38 -12.17
C ALA A 40 -8.98 10.05 -12.14
N HIS A 41 -9.32 9.51 -13.33
CA HIS A 41 -9.94 8.19 -13.46
C HIS A 41 -9.01 7.09 -12.95
N ILE A 42 -7.75 7.05 -13.41
CA ILE A 42 -6.74 6.08 -12.98
C ILE A 42 -6.53 6.13 -11.47
N LYS A 43 -6.41 7.33 -10.88
CA LYS A 43 -6.30 7.50 -9.42
C LYS A 43 -7.52 6.96 -8.66
N THR A 44 -8.70 7.02 -9.27
CA THR A 44 -9.92 6.44 -8.69
C THR A 44 -9.86 4.92 -8.73
N ARG A 45 -9.47 4.34 -9.87
CA ARG A 45 -9.31 2.89 -10.02
C ARG A 45 -8.25 2.30 -9.09
N LEU A 46 -7.13 3.00 -8.92
CA LEU A 46 -6.11 2.67 -7.92
C LEU A 46 -6.62 2.68 -6.48
N ARG A 47 -7.80 3.23 -6.20
CA ARG A 47 -8.43 3.14 -4.88
C ARG A 47 -9.45 2.01 -4.79
N THR A 48 -9.93 1.46 -5.89
CA THR A 48 -11.08 0.54 -5.93
C THR A 48 -10.75 -0.86 -6.44
N GLU A 49 -9.66 -1.03 -7.18
CA GLU A 49 -9.28 -2.28 -7.84
C GLU A 49 -7.84 -2.66 -7.50
N PRO A 50 -7.52 -3.94 -7.26
CA PRO A 50 -6.14 -4.37 -7.02
C PRO A 50 -5.29 -4.25 -8.29
N VAL A 51 -4.10 -3.67 -8.19
CA VAL A 51 -3.14 -3.61 -9.30
C VAL A 51 -2.52 -4.98 -9.58
N THR A 52 -2.24 -5.26 -10.85
CA THR A 52 -1.42 -6.40 -11.28
C THR A 52 0.07 -6.04 -11.29
N GLU A 53 0.94 -7.03 -11.49
CA GLU A 53 2.38 -6.82 -11.67
C GLU A 53 2.67 -5.84 -12.82
N ILE A 54 2.00 -6.02 -13.97
CA ILE A 54 2.18 -5.17 -15.15
C ILE A 54 1.75 -3.73 -14.85
N ASP A 55 0.65 -3.54 -14.13
CA ASP A 55 0.19 -2.21 -13.74
C ASP A 55 1.23 -1.51 -12.85
N VAL A 56 1.82 -2.21 -11.87
CA VAL A 56 2.85 -1.67 -10.98
C VAL A 56 4.05 -1.18 -11.79
N GLN A 57 4.62 -2.03 -12.65
CA GLN A 57 5.79 -1.68 -13.46
C GLN A 57 5.49 -0.50 -14.39
N THR A 58 4.30 -0.52 -15.01
CA THR A 58 3.89 0.53 -15.96
C THR A 58 3.72 1.86 -15.26
N ILE A 59 2.99 1.92 -14.13
CA ILE A 59 2.81 3.16 -13.35
C ILE A 59 4.17 3.70 -12.89
N TRP A 60 5.04 2.82 -12.40
CA TRP A 60 6.35 3.19 -11.88
C TRP A 60 7.21 3.88 -12.93
N HIS A 61 7.24 3.37 -14.17
CA HIS A 61 8.06 3.95 -15.23
C HIS A 61 7.41 5.12 -15.96
N VAL A 62 6.08 5.13 -16.12
CA VAL A 62 5.37 6.18 -16.86
C VAL A 62 5.20 7.45 -16.04
N ALA A 63 4.91 7.32 -14.73
CA ALA A 63 4.64 8.46 -13.87
C ALA A 63 5.25 8.27 -12.46
N PRO A 64 6.59 8.27 -12.31
CA PRO A 64 7.27 8.19 -11.01
C PRO A 64 7.18 9.49 -10.19
N VAL A 65 6.02 10.16 -10.24
CA VAL A 65 5.76 11.35 -9.44
C VAL A 65 5.25 10.94 -8.05
N PRO A 66 5.61 11.68 -6.98
CA PRO A 66 5.27 11.30 -5.60
C PRO A 66 3.80 10.96 -5.37
N ASP A 67 2.87 11.70 -5.98
CA ASP A 67 1.44 11.49 -5.84
C ASP A 67 0.95 10.16 -6.44
N MET A 68 1.56 9.73 -7.56
CA MET A 68 1.20 8.46 -8.21
C MET A 68 1.82 7.28 -7.47
N LEU A 69 3.05 7.42 -6.98
CA LEU A 69 3.68 6.42 -6.12
C LEU A 69 2.92 6.27 -4.79
N ASP A 70 2.47 7.36 -4.16
CA ASP A 70 1.63 7.28 -2.95
C ASP A 70 0.31 6.54 -3.22
N ALA A 71 -0.33 6.78 -4.38
CA ALA A 71 -1.55 6.07 -4.77
C ALA A 71 -1.30 4.57 -5.04
N LEU A 72 -0.22 4.24 -5.76
CA LEU A 72 0.19 2.87 -6.05
C LEU A 72 0.52 2.11 -4.77
N VAL A 73 1.33 2.69 -3.89
CA VAL A 73 1.66 2.10 -2.59
C VAL A 73 0.41 1.91 -1.73
N GLY A 74 -0.49 2.88 -1.74
CA GLY A 74 -1.79 2.76 -1.07
C GLY A 74 -2.62 1.59 -1.60
N ASN A 75 -2.60 1.33 -2.91
CA ASN A 75 -3.25 0.18 -3.52
C ASN A 75 -2.64 -1.15 -3.03
N LEU A 76 -1.31 -1.28 -3.13
CA LEU A 76 -0.58 -2.48 -2.73
C LEU A 76 -0.90 -2.89 -1.29
N VAL A 77 -0.95 -1.90 -0.38
CA VAL A 77 -1.29 -2.13 1.03
C VAL A 77 -2.77 -2.44 1.21
N LYS A 78 -3.67 -1.64 0.61
CA LYS A 78 -5.11 -1.79 0.79
C LYS A 78 -5.62 -3.17 0.37
N PHE A 79 -5.13 -3.68 -0.75
CA PHE A 79 -5.54 -4.96 -1.31
C PHE A 79 -4.63 -6.13 -0.93
N ASP A 80 -3.61 -5.87 -0.11
CA ASP A 80 -2.62 -6.86 0.30
C ASP A 80 -1.99 -7.59 -0.91
N VAL A 81 -1.71 -6.84 -1.98
CA VAL A 81 -1.34 -7.36 -3.31
C VAL A 81 -0.11 -8.27 -3.23
N LEU A 82 0.86 -7.92 -2.38
CA LEU A 82 2.10 -8.68 -2.21
C LEU A 82 1.86 -10.10 -1.67
N ASN A 83 0.79 -10.31 -0.91
CA ASN A 83 0.47 -11.61 -0.33
C ASN A 83 -0.67 -12.33 -1.08
N MET A 84 -1.60 -11.57 -1.65
CA MET A 84 -2.83 -12.11 -2.23
C MET A 84 -2.73 -12.42 -3.71
N GLN A 85 -1.78 -11.82 -4.44
CA GLN A 85 -1.58 -12.13 -5.85
C GLN A 85 -0.49 -13.18 -6.07
N PRO A 86 -0.66 -14.10 -7.05
CA PRO A 86 0.38 -15.07 -7.41
C PRO A 86 1.73 -14.42 -7.74
N THR A 87 1.70 -13.20 -8.25
CA THR A 87 2.88 -12.42 -8.66
C THR A 87 3.36 -11.44 -7.58
N GLY A 88 2.79 -11.47 -6.37
CA GLY A 88 3.16 -10.56 -5.28
C GLY A 88 4.65 -10.58 -4.93
N GLY A 89 5.30 -11.76 -5.04
CA GLY A 89 6.74 -11.90 -4.89
C GLY A 89 7.56 -11.16 -5.96
N TYR A 90 7.10 -11.16 -7.22
CA TYR A 90 7.76 -10.41 -8.30
C TYR A 90 7.60 -8.91 -8.12
N ILE A 91 6.41 -8.46 -7.68
CA ILE A 91 6.16 -7.06 -7.35
C ILE A 91 7.09 -6.60 -6.24
N HIS A 92 7.26 -7.41 -5.19
CA HIS A 92 8.17 -7.09 -4.09
C HIS A 92 9.63 -6.97 -4.56
N LEU A 93 10.11 -7.94 -5.35
CA LEU A 93 11.47 -7.92 -5.89
C LEU A 93 11.71 -6.73 -6.82
N PHE A 94 10.72 -6.38 -7.66
CA PHE A 94 10.79 -5.20 -8.51
C PHE A 94 10.96 -3.92 -7.67
N ILE A 95 10.11 -3.71 -6.67
CA ILE A 95 10.18 -2.51 -5.81
C ILE A 95 11.52 -2.45 -5.08
N GLU A 96 12.01 -3.58 -4.54
CA GLU A 96 13.31 -3.65 -3.88
C GLU A 96 14.44 -3.25 -4.85
N THR A 97 14.42 -3.79 -6.07
CA THR A 97 15.41 -3.49 -7.11
C THR A 97 15.38 -2.01 -7.53
N GLU A 98 14.20 -1.42 -7.67
CA GLU A 98 14.04 0.00 -7.99
C GLU A 98 14.53 0.87 -6.83
N MET A 99 14.24 0.52 -5.58
CA MET A 99 14.73 1.22 -4.41
C MET A 99 16.26 1.25 -4.34
N LEU A 100 16.95 0.17 -4.71
CA LEU A 100 18.42 0.12 -4.75
C LEU A 100 19.01 1.15 -5.73
N GLN A 101 18.27 1.53 -6.77
CA GLN A 101 18.69 2.55 -7.74
C GLN A 101 18.35 3.98 -7.27
N MET A 102 17.47 4.14 -6.27
CA MET A 102 17.09 5.43 -5.73
C MET A 102 18.13 5.97 -4.75
N HIS A 103 18.24 7.29 -4.66
CA HIS A 103 18.95 7.94 -3.55
C HIS A 103 18.26 7.66 -2.20
N GLU A 104 19.01 7.73 -1.11
CA GLU A 104 18.52 7.48 0.26
C GLU A 104 17.24 8.27 0.59
N ARG A 105 17.19 9.55 0.21
CA ARG A 105 16.00 10.39 0.41
C ARG A 105 14.76 9.83 -0.29
N GLY A 106 14.93 9.30 -1.51
CA GLY A 106 13.83 8.70 -2.27
C GLY A 106 13.36 7.40 -1.64
N GLN A 107 14.28 6.57 -1.16
CA GLN A 107 13.95 5.34 -0.42
C GLN A 107 13.17 5.65 0.85
N GLN A 108 13.63 6.63 1.66
CA GLN A 108 12.94 7.06 2.87
C GLN A 108 11.53 7.59 2.59
N GLN A 109 11.34 8.33 1.50
CA GLN A 109 10.02 8.81 1.08
C GLN A 109 9.06 7.66 0.76
N LEU A 110 9.53 6.66 0.01
CA LEU A 110 8.72 5.49 -0.34
C LEU A 110 8.36 4.65 0.90
N ILE A 111 9.32 4.43 1.81
CA ILE A 111 9.08 3.76 3.08
C ILE A 111 8.02 4.52 3.89
N ALA A 112 8.13 5.85 3.99
CA ALA A 112 7.16 6.67 4.71
C ALA A 112 5.74 6.59 4.10
N MET A 113 5.62 6.52 2.77
CA MET A 113 4.33 6.28 2.09
C MET A 113 3.75 4.92 2.49
N PHE A 114 4.58 3.87 2.47
CA PHE A 114 4.16 2.52 2.83
C PHE A 114 3.70 2.44 4.29
N GLU A 115 4.48 2.98 5.24
CA GLU A 115 4.12 3.03 6.66
C GLU A 115 2.82 3.81 6.92
N LYS A 116 2.65 4.95 6.23
CA LYS A 116 1.42 5.76 6.28
C LYS A 116 0.20 4.93 5.88
N HIS A 117 0.27 4.20 4.76
CA HIS A 117 -0.85 3.39 4.27
C HIS A 117 -1.08 2.13 5.12
N GLN A 118 -0.03 1.49 5.63
CA GLN A 118 -0.19 0.40 6.59
C GLN A 118 -0.94 0.86 7.84
N CYS A 119 -0.59 2.05 8.36
CA CYS A 119 -1.30 2.67 9.47
C CYS A 119 -2.75 3.02 9.10
N ALA A 120 -3.06 3.38 7.86
CA ALA A 120 -4.43 3.70 7.45
C ALA A 120 -5.31 2.45 7.30
N TYR A 121 -4.79 1.39 6.65
CA TYR A 121 -5.61 0.24 6.22
C TYR A 121 -5.57 -0.96 7.16
N HIS A 122 -4.51 -1.14 7.95
CA HIS A 122 -4.38 -2.28 8.87
C HIS A 122 -4.65 -1.93 10.35
N VAL A 123 -4.71 -0.64 10.71
CA VAL A 123 -5.11 -0.19 12.06
C VAL A 123 -6.59 -0.42 12.42
N PRO A 124 -7.55 -0.78 11.54
CA PRO A 124 -8.84 -1.30 11.99
C PRO A 124 -8.74 -2.63 12.75
N LYS A 125 -7.61 -3.38 12.66
CA LYS A 125 -7.32 -4.52 13.55
C LYS A 125 -6.74 -4.06 14.89
N VAL A 126 -6.10 -2.90 14.93
CA VAL A 126 -5.56 -2.31 16.15
C VAL A 126 -6.63 -1.52 16.91
N SER A 127 -7.73 -1.04 16.32
CA SER A 127 -8.82 -0.39 17.08
C SER A 127 -9.47 -1.33 18.10
N LYS A 128 -9.64 -2.61 17.75
CA LYS A 128 -10.06 -3.67 18.69
C LYS A 128 -9.04 -3.92 19.81
N LEU A 129 -7.74 -3.80 19.52
CA LEU A 129 -6.70 -3.82 20.56
C LEU A 129 -6.59 -2.48 21.31
N LYS A 130 -6.87 -1.34 20.68
CA LYS A 130 -6.68 0.01 21.23
C LYS A 130 -7.63 0.20 22.40
N ASP A 131 -8.88 -0.24 22.27
CA ASP A 131 -9.84 -0.16 23.37
C ASP A 131 -9.51 -1.10 24.55
N HIS A 132 -8.83 -2.22 24.28
CA HIS A 132 -8.41 -3.18 25.32
C HIS A 132 -7.04 -2.88 25.96
N LEU A 133 -6.09 -2.28 25.22
CA LEU A 133 -4.74 -1.96 25.68
C LEU A 133 -4.58 -0.51 26.14
N TYR A 134 -5.22 0.48 25.49
CA TYR A 134 -5.05 1.88 25.89
C TYR A 134 -5.82 2.23 27.16
N ARG A 135 -6.92 1.55 27.49
CA ARG A 135 -7.67 1.83 28.73
C ARG A 135 -6.85 1.47 29.99
N PRO A 136 -6.17 0.30 30.07
CA PRO A 136 -5.25 0.01 31.17
C PRO A 136 -3.94 0.83 31.12
N ILE A 137 -3.34 1.00 29.92
CA ILE A 137 -2.05 1.70 29.78
C ILE A 137 -2.17 3.19 30.14
N ARG A 138 -3.25 3.86 29.76
CA ARG A 138 -3.47 5.28 30.12
C ARG A 138 -3.70 5.45 31.62
N GLY A 139 -4.35 4.48 32.28
CA GLY A 139 -4.53 4.45 33.74
C GLY A 139 -3.30 4.00 34.53
N ALA A 140 -2.36 3.29 33.90
CA ALA A 140 -1.09 2.90 34.49
C ALA A 140 -0.03 3.99 34.31
N CYS A 141 0.06 4.62 33.13
CA CYS A 141 0.99 5.73 32.88
C CYS A 141 0.67 6.99 33.70
N SER A 142 -0.61 7.26 34.01
CA SER A 142 -0.97 8.35 34.93
C SER A 142 -0.60 8.06 36.38
N ARG A 143 -0.62 6.78 36.80
CA ARG A 143 -0.17 6.35 38.14
C ARG A 143 1.34 6.29 38.29
N VAL A 144 2.07 5.92 37.23
CA VAL A 144 3.55 5.88 37.22
C VAL A 144 4.18 7.27 37.06
N LYS A 145 3.50 8.24 36.43
CA LYS A 145 3.94 9.64 36.46
C LYS A 145 4.06 10.23 37.88
N HIS A 146 3.36 9.65 38.86
CA HIS A 146 3.44 10.06 40.26
C HIS A 146 4.46 9.26 41.09
N SER A 147 5.09 8.21 40.56
CA SER A 147 6.00 7.39 41.35
C SER A 147 7.10 6.76 40.50
N ALA A 148 8.35 7.18 40.77
CA ALA A 148 9.58 6.45 40.45
C ALA A 148 10.02 6.40 38.97
N GLU A 149 10.32 7.57 38.41
CA GLU A 149 10.88 7.81 37.06
C GLU A 149 12.22 7.09 36.74
N LYS A 150 12.84 6.36 37.68
CA LYS A 150 14.16 5.74 37.45
C LYS A 150 14.27 4.23 37.63
N ARG A 151 13.34 3.57 38.34
CA ARG A 151 13.35 2.09 38.53
C ARG A 151 12.36 1.33 37.64
N ALA A 152 11.39 2.02 37.04
CA ALA A 152 10.33 1.36 36.26
C ALA A 152 10.75 0.92 34.85
N LYS A 153 11.72 1.60 34.21
CA LYS A 153 12.12 1.26 32.83
C LYS A 153 12.70 -0.15 32.72
N ASP A 154 13.46 -0.58 33.73
CA ASP A 154 14.09 -1.90 33.76
C ASP A 154 13.10 -3.04 34.10
N LEU A 155 12.08 -2.73 34.91
CA LEU A 155 11.01 -3.66 35.28
C LEU A 155 9.97 -3.85 34.16
N VAL A 156 9.69 -2.82 33.36
CA VAL A 156 8.77 -2.93 32.21
C VAL A 156 9.37 -3.81 31.11
N VAL A 157 10.66 -3.67 30.83
CA VAL A 157 11.37 -4.57 29.89
C VAL A 157 11.34 -6.01 30.41
N ARG A 158 11.62 -6.24 31.70
CA ARG A 158 11.59 -7.59 32.30
C ARG A 158 10.19 -8.21 32.47
N ALA A 159 9.15 -7.43 32.71
CA ALA A 159 7.81 -7.97 32.92
C ALA A 159 7.07 -8.25 31.60
N VAL A 160 7.38 -7.52 30.54
CA VAL A 160 6.65 -7.60 29.26
C VAL A 160 7.36 -8.50 28.24
N LEU A 161 8.69 -8.43 28.12
CA LEU A 161 9.41 -9.19 27.07
C LEU A 161 9.82 -10.61 27.52
N LEU A 162 10.14 -10.80 28.79
CA LEU A 162 10.75 -12.04 29.30
C LEU A 162 9.80 -13.27 29.29
N PRO A 163 8.47 -13.15 29.48
CA PRO A 163 7.56 -14.28 29.29
C PRO A 163 7.42 -14.74 27.83
N HIS A 164 7.80 -13.90 26.87
CA HIS A 164 7.67 -14.17 25.43
C HIS A 164 8.97 -14.71 24.81
N ILE A 165 10.11 -14.47 25.46
CA ILE A 165 11.42 -15.00 25.03
C ILE A 165 11.64 -16.45 25.55
N ARG A 166 11.06 -16.84 26.69
CA ARG A 166 11.20 -18.20 27.27
C ARG A 166 10.33 -19.29 26.62
N LYS A 167 9.60 -18.97 25.55
CA LYS A 167 8.77 -19.93 24.78
C LYS A 167 9.35 -20.25 23.40
N LEU A 168 10.57 -19.81 23.13
CA LEU A 168 11.46 -20.30 22.07
C LEU A 168 12.54 -21.16 22.73
#